data_AF-A0A518RF93-F1
#
_entry.id   AF-A0A518RF93-F1
#
_cell.length_a   1.000
_cell.length_b   1.000
_cell.length_c   1.000
_cell.angle_alpha   90.00
_cell.angle_beta   90.00
_cell.angle_gamma   90.00
#
_symmetry.space_group_name_H-M   'P 1'
#
loop_
_entity.id
_entity.type
_entity.pdbx_description
1 polymer ?
#
loop_
_entity_poly.entity_id
_entity_poly.type
_entity_poly.pdbx_seq_one_letter_code
_entity_poly.pdbx_strand_id
1 'polypeptide(L)' 'MFRALPLLLLTAAPALAAHSGEVSRRTMPELSDLALAAMAAGGIWLAQRAMRRRARARRED' A
#
# COMPACT_ATOMS: atom_id res chain seq x y z
N MET A 1 -8.04 -17.64 13.17
CA MET A 1 -7.62 -16.57 14.10
C MET A 1 -6.80 -15.43 13.46
N PHE A 2 -6.52 -15.43 12.14
CA PHE A 2 -5.67 -14.40 11.51
C PHE A 2 -6.38 -13.11 11.06
N ARG A 3 -7.70 -12.98 11.28
CA ARG A 3 -8.49 -11.82 10.80
C ARG A 3 -8.08 -10.49 11.45
N ALA A 4 -7.53 -10.52 12.66
CA ALA A 4 -7.07 -9.34 13.38
C ALA A 4 -5.59 -8.98 13.13
N LEU A 5 -4.82 -9.87 12.50
CA LEU A 5 -3.41 -9.65 12.19
C LEU A 5 -3.13 -8.35 11.40
N PRO A 6 -3.89 -8.00 10.34
CA PRO A 6 -3.65 -6.76 9.62
C PRO A 6 -3.97 -5.52 10.46
N LEU A 7 -4.96 -5.62 11.36
CA LEU A 7 -5.32 -4.54 12.26
C LEU A 7 -4.23 -4.31 13.32
N LEU A 8 -3.65 -5.40 13.84
CA LEU A 8 -2.54 -5.38 14.80
C LEU A 8 -1.24 -4.83 14.17
N LEU A 9 -0.96 -5.19 12.91
CA LEU A 9 0.19 -4.64 12.16
C LEU A 9 0.03 -3.14 11.90
N LEU A 10 -1.19 -2.68 11.62
CA LEU A 10 -1.47 -1.27 11.34
C LEU A 10 -1.32 -0.39 12.58
N THR A 11 -1.64 -0.91 13.77
CA THR A 11 -1.51 -0.16 15.04
C THR A 11 -0.11 -0.20 15.64
N ALA A 12 0.70 -1.23 15.34
CA ALA A 12 2.07 -1.32 15.84
C ALA A 12 3.05 -0.44 15.06
N ALA A 13 2.81 -0.22 13.76
CA ALA A 13 3.74 0.51 12.89
C ALA A 13 4.12 1.94 13.35
N PRO A 14 3.18 2.78 13.86
CA PRO A 14 3.52 4.13 14.32
C PRO A 14 4.40 4.12 15.59
N ALA A 15 4.26 3.12 16.46
CA ALA A 15 5.00 3.04 17.71
C ALA A 15 6.50 2.73 17.49
N LEU A 16 6.86 2.16 16.34
CA LEU A 16 8.25 1.91 15.95
C LEU A 16 8.86 3.05 15.09
N ALA A 17 8.07 4.05 14.71
CA ALA A 17 8.55 5.17 13.90
C ALA A 17 9.22 6.23 14.80
N ALA A 18 10.46 5.98 15.21
CA ALA A 18 11.29 6.99 15.86
C ALA A 18 11.67 8.09 14.85
N HIS A 19 11.14 9.30 15.02
CA HIS A 19 11.43 10.46 14.18
C HIS A 19 12.63 11.24 14.74
N SER A 20 13.68 11.46 13.93
CA SER A 20 14.93 12.11 14.38
C SER A 20 14.81 13.64 14.54
N GLY A 21 13.78 14.28 13.96
CA GLY A 21 13.57 15.73 14.04
C GLY A 21 14.59 16.57 13.25
N GLU A 22 15.52 15.95 12.54
CA GLU A 22 16.51 16.64 11.72
C GLU A 22 15.91 17.10 10.39
N VAL A 23 16.10 18.38 10.05
CA VAL A 23 15.70 18.93 8.76
C VAL A 23 16.64 18.40 7.68
N SER A 24 16.25 17.29 7.05
CA SER A 24 16.97 16.72 5.92
C SER A 24 16.66 17.49 4.63
N ARG A 25 17.70 17.96 3.93
CA ARG A 25 17.56 18.61 2.63
C ARG A 25 17.35 17.52 1.57
N ARG A 26 16.14 17.40 1.03
CA ARG A 26 15.82 16.41 -0.01
C ARG A 26 16.49 16.78 -1.33
N THR A 27 17.42 15.94 -1.79
CA THR A 27 18.10 16.07 -3.09
C THR A 27 17.58 15.08 -4.14
N MET A 28 16.90 14.01 -3.71
CA MET A 28 16.38 12.93 -4.55
C MET A 28 15.12 12.31 -3.93
N PRO A 29 14.31 11.55 -4.70
CA PRO A 29 13.19 10.78 -4.17
C PRO A 29 13.66 9.78 -3.11
N GLU A 30 13.00 9.77 -1.96
CA GLU A 30 13.33 8.82 -0.89
C GLU A 30 12.71 7.44 -1.17
N LEU A 31 13.21 6.41 -0.49
CA LEU A 31 12.59 5.08 -0.50
C LEU A 31 11.11 5.13 -0.10
N SER A 32 10.74 6.06 0.78
CA SER A 32 9.35 6.35 1.16
C SER A 32 8.50 6.77 -0.04
N ASP A 33 9.03 7.61 -0.92
CA ASP A 33 8.32 8.10 -2.11
C ASP A 33 8.10 6.96 -3.10
N LEU A 34 9.09 6.08 -3.25
CA LEU A 34 8.97 4.86 -4.07
C LEU A 34 7.94 3.88 -3.49
N ALA A 35 7.90 3.72 -2.16
CA ALA A 35 6.91 2.90 -1.48
C ALA A 35 5.49 3.44 -1.69
N LEU A 36 5.30 4.76 -1.62
CA LEU A 36 4.02 5.42 -1.90
C LEU A 36 3.59 5.19 -3.36
N ALA A 37 4.51 5.35 -4.32
CA ALA A 37 4.23 5.10 -5.73
C ALA A 37 3.85 3.63 -5.99
N ALA A 38 4.58 2.69 -5.38
CA ALA A 38 4.30 1.26 -5.50
C ALA A 38 2.93 0.89 -4.89
N MET A 39 2.59 1.46 -3.73
CA MET A 39 1.28 1.26 -3.09
C MET A 39 0.13 1.77 -3.98
N ALA A 40 0.27 2.97 -4.55
CA ALA A 40 -0.73 3.53 -5.46
C ALA A 40 -0.92 2.66 -6.71
N ALA A 41 0.19 2.27 -7.36
CA ALA A 41 0.17 1.41 -8.54
C ALA A 41 -0.44 0.03 -8.22
N GLY A 42 -0.10 -0.55 -7.08
CA GLY A 42 -0.65 -1.82 -6.59
C GLY A 42 -2.16 -1.75 -6.37
N GLY A 43 -2.65 -0.67 -5.75
CA GLY A 43 -4.08 -0.45 -5.54
C GLY A 43 -4.86 -0.35 -6.86
N ILE A 44 -4.35 0.43 -7.81
CA ILE A 44 -4.95 0.56 -9.16
C ILE A 44 -4.96 -0.79 -9.87
N TRP A 45 -3.84 -1.52 -9.83
CA TRP A 45 -3.73 -2.84 -10.46
C TRP A 45 -4.73 -3.85 -9.87
N LEU A 46 -4.90 -3.88 -8.54
CA LEU A 46 -5.88 -4.74 -7.88
C LEU A 46 -7.32 -4.39 -8.28
N ALA A 47 -7.66 -3.10 -8.33
CA ALA A 47 -8.98 -2.65 -8.77
C ALA A 47 -9.25 -3.07 -10.22
N GLN A 48 -8.29 -2.86 -11.12
CA GLN A 48 -8.39 -3.30 -12.51
C GLN A 48 -8.49 -4.82 -12.62
N ARG A 49 -7.72 -5.58 -11.83
CA ARG A 49 -7.77 -7.04 -11.78
C ARG A 49 -9.17 -7.53 -11.40
N ALA A 50 -9.79 -6.91 -10.40
CA ALA A 50 -11.15 -7.25 -9.97
C ALA A 50 -12.20 -6.92 -11.04
N MET A 51 -12.13 -5.75 -11.66
CA MET A 51 -13.02 -5.36 -12.75
C MET A 51 -12.90 -6.31 -13.96
N ARG A 52 -11.67 -6.66 -14.35
CA ARG A 52 -11.41 -7.60 -15.45
C ARG A 52 -11.92 -9.00 -15.15
N ARG A 53 -11.81 -9.48 -13.91
CA ARG A 53 -12.39 -10.76 -13.48
C ARG A 53 -13.91 -10.75 -13.63
N ARG A 54 -14.57 -9.70 -13.14
CA ARG A 54 -16.03 -9.52 -13.26
C ARG A 54 -16.48 -9.45 -14.72
N ALA A 55 -15.73 -8.73 -15.56
CA ALA A 55 -16.05 -8.59 -16.97
C ALA A 55 -15.91 -9.92 -17.74
N ARG A 56 -15.02 -10.82 -17.32
CA ARG A 56 -14.88 -12.17 -17.91
C ARG A 56 -16.01 -13.09 -17.49
N ALA A 57 -16.35 -13.10 -16.19
CA ALA A 57 -17.50 -13.88 -15.69
C ALA A 57 -18.80 -13.52 -16.44
N ARG A 58 -19.07 -12.23 -16.67
CA ARG A 58 -20.24 -11.77 -17.43
C ARG A 58 -20.25 -12.14 -18.93
N ARG A 59 -19.15 -12.67 -19.48
CA ARG A 59 -19.08 -13.12 -20.88
C ARG A 59 -19.30 -14.62 -21.04
N GLU A 60 -19.24 -15.37 -19.94
CA GLU A 60 -19.43 -16.82 -19.91
C GLU A 60 -20.89 -17.19 -19.56
N ASP A 61 -21.69 -16.23 -19.10
CA ASP A 61 -23.16 -16.27 -18.99
C ASP A 61 -23.83 -15.82 -20.31
#